data_AF-A0A920MN68-F1
#
_entry.id   AF-A0A920MN68-F1
#
_cell.length_a   1.000
_cell.length_b   1.000
_cell.length_c   1.000
_cell.angle_alpha   90.00
_cell.angle_beta   90.00
_cell.angle_gamma   90.00
#
_symmetry.space_group_name_H-M   'P 1'
#
loop_
_entity.id
_entity.type
_entity.pdbx_description
1 polymer ?
#
loop_
_entity_poly.entity_id
_entity_poly.type
_entity_poly.pdbx_seq_one_letter_code
_entity_poly.pdbx_strand_id
1 'polypeptide(L)'
;MNIYNFIVLLLAIFISISLICSLKKESFNNHTTNNQLLEWELVYQHQSPWQKIEFLKRDEDNTFALVLNNDIQVHSNEYQLSHHLQCSIPIEKYKPKNILILGGGDLIAASVCLKYNFVESVTLVEIDSEVVKFAKENETFQKITNNVSQNKKLKIHIGDAIEFIQNTPDKFDFIIEDVEIDFTKQKSHINKANFLKNCLLKSQIYCGSIPDHSIHKQSPILKQAKNKTPEYITYNLETLSQLQFSKSDIKSLKPIIQNHTINICAYDYGNIYGIEAYLLITKN
;
A
#
# COMPACT_ATOMS: atom_id res chain seq x y z
N MET A 1 2.71 -46.89 -60.19
CA MET A 1 1.88 -46.74 -58.97
C MET A 1 0.62 -45.97 -59.37
N ASN A 2 -0.57 -46.54 -59.20
CA ASN A 2 -1.80 -45.92 -59.72
C ASN A 2 -2.11 -44.65 -58.90
N ILE A 3 -2.68 -43.61 -59.53
CA ILE A 3 -2.92 -42.28 -58.92
C ILE A 3 -3.62 -42.40 -57.56
N TYR A 4 -4.53 -43.36 -57.44
CA TYR A 4 -5.23 -43.69 -56.20
C TYR A 4 -4.28 -44.06 -55.04
N ASN A 5 -3.28 -44.91 -55.30
CA ASN A 5 -2.31 -45.33 -54.28
C ASN A 5 -1.39 -44.16 -53.86
N PHE A 6 -1.11 -43.23 -54.77
CA PHE A 6 -0.33 -42.03 -54.47
C PHE A 6 -1.12 -41.05 -53.58
N ILE A 7 -2.42 -40.88 -53.85
CA ILE A 7 -3.31 -40.04 -53.04
C ILE A 7 -3.48 -40.62 -51.63
N VAL A 8 -3.68 -41.94 -51.51
CA VAL A 8 -3.80 -42.62 -50.22
C VAL A 8 -2.51 -42.47 -49.38
N LEU A 9 -1.34 -42.56 -50.01
CA LEU A 9 -0.06 -42.37 -49.32
C LEU A 9 0.10 -40.93 -48.81
N LEU A 10 -0.28 -39.93 -49.62
CA LEU A 10 -0.24 -38.52 -49.22
C LEU A 10 -1.18 -38.21 -48.05
N LEU A 11 -2.40 -38.78 -48.06
CA LEU A 11 -3.35 -38.63 -46.95
C LEU A 11 -2.82 -39.27 -45.66
N ALA A 12 -2.21 -40.45 -45.74
CA ALA A 12 -1.61 -41.11 -44.57
C ALA A 12 -0.43 -40.31 -43.99
N ILE A 13 0.38 -39.68 -44.85
CA ILE A 13 1.47 -38.79 -44.41
C ILE A 13 0.89 -37.53 -43.76
N PHE A 14 -0.16 -36.94 -44.31
CA PHE A 14 -0.79 -35.75 -43.74
C PHE A 14 -1.41 -36.02 -42.36
N ILE A 15 -2.08 -37.17 -42.20
CA ILE A 15 -2.67 -37.58 -40.91
C ILE A 15 -1.57 -37.85 -39.88
N SER A 16 -0.48 -38.53 -40.25
CA SER A 16 0.63 -38.80 -39.32
C SER A 16 1.36 -37.52 -38.89
N ILE A 17 1.57 -36.56 -39.81
CA ILE A 17 2.11 -35.24 -39.47
C ILE A 17 1.16 -34.45 -38.56
N SER A 18 -0.14 -34.47 -38.84
CA SER A 18 -1.15 -33.82 -38.00
C SER A 18 -1.19 -34.41 -36.58
N LEU A 19 -1.06 -35.73 -36.46
CA LEU A 19 -1.01 -36.43 -35.16
C LEU A 19 0.27 -36.08 -34.40
N ILE A 20 1.43 -36.06 -35.07
CA ILE A 20 2.71 -35.67 -34.46
C ILE A 20 2.68 -34.19 -34.02
N CYS A 21 2.09 -33.29 -34.83
CA CYS A 21 1.89 -31.90 -34.45
C CYS A 21 0.94 -31.74 -33.26
N SER A 22 -0.12 -32.55 -33.19
CA SER A 22 -1.06 -32.54 -32.06
C SER A 22 -0.39 -33.05 -30.78
N LEU A 23 0.35 -34.15 -30.84
CA LEU A 23 1.13 -34.69 -29.72
C LEU A 23 2.24 -33.74 -29.27
N LYS A 24 2.91 -33.04 -30.19
CA LYS A 24 3.87 -31.98 -29.86
C LYS A 24 3.20 -30.76 -29.25
N LYS A 25 2.01 -30.37 -29.70
CA LYS A 25 1.23 -29.28 -29.10
C LYS A 25 0.76 -29.64 -27.70
N GLU A 26 0.38 -30.89 -27.47
CA GLU A 26 0.02 -31.42 -26.15
C GLU A 26 1.24 -31.52 -25.23
N SER A 27 2.38 -32.01 -25.72
CA SER A 27 3.66 -32.01 -24.99
C SER A 27 4.19 -30.60 -24.72
N PHE A 28 4.06 -29.65 -25.65
CA PHE A 28 4.47 -28.26 -25.47
C PHE A 28 3.53 -27.51 -24.51
N ASN A 29 2.22 -27.79 -24.56
CA ASN A 29 1.26 -27.30 -23.57
C ASN A 29 1.50 -27.91 -22.18
N ASN A 30 1.89 -29.18 -22.10
CA ASN A 30 2.21 -29.86 -20.85
C ASN A 30 3.58 -29.46 -20.29
N HIS A 31 4.50 -28.97 -21.13
CA HIS A 31 5.79 -28.43 -20.70
C HIS A 31 5.79 -26.90 -20.43
N THR A 32 4.68 -26.21 -20.71
CA THR A 32 4.50 -24.78 -20.34
C THR A 32 3.50 -24.55 -19.21
N THR A 33 3.03 -25.62 -18.56
CA THR A 33 2.11 -25.55 -17.41
C THR A 33 2.62 -26.27 -16.16
N ASN A 34 3.94 -26.42 -16.01
CA ASN A 34 4.57 -26.70 -14.71
C ASN A 34 4.89 -25.41 -13.92
N ASN A 35 4.11 -24.34 -14.13
CA ASN A 35 3.87 -23.38 -13.07
C ASN A 35 2.72 -23.95 -12.23
N GLN A 36 3.03 -24.80 -11.25
CA GLN A 36 2.20 -24.79 -10.05
C GLN A 36 2.23 -23.34 -9.57
N LEU A 37 1.18 -22.57 -9.89
CA LEU A 37 0.89 -21.33 -9.18
C LEU A 37 0.73 -21.79 -7.74
N LEU A 38 1.79 -21.63 -6.94
CA LEU A 38 1.76 -22.05 -5.55
C LEU A 38 0.64 -21.27 -4.88
N GLU A 39 -0.44 -21.98 -4.56
CA GLU A 39 -1.63 -21.40 -3.94
C GLU A 39 -1.28 -20.97 -2.52
N TRP A 40 -1.83 -19.84 -2.11
CA TRP A 40 -1.64 -19.34 -0.77
C TRP A 40 -2.64 -20.01 0.17
N GLU A 41 -2.18 -20.48 1.32
CA GLU A 41 -3.04 -21.04 2.36
C GLU A 41 -3.72 -19.91 3.14
N LEU A 42 -5.04 -19.98 3.30
CA LEU A 42 -5.80 -19.09 4.16
C LEU A 42 -5.67 -19.55 5.62
N VAL A 43 -4.85 -18.83 6.39
CA VAL A 43 -4.52 -19.19 7.78
C VAL A 43 -5.37 -18.47 8.83
N TYR A 44 -6.00 -17.36 8.44
CA TYR A 44 -6.96 -16.64 9.29
C TYR A 44 -7.99 -15.94 8.42
N GLN A 45 -9.25 -15.97 8.85
CA GLN A 45 -10.33 -15.21 8.26
C GLN A 45 -11.27 -14.72 9.35
N HIS A 46 -11.62 -13.44 9.30
CA HIS A 46 -12.59 -12.84 10.19
C HIS A 46 -13.38 -11.73 9.48
N GLN A 47 -14.66 -11.60 9.79
CA GLN A 47 -15.48 -10.48 9.30
C GLN A 47 -15.73 -9.53 10.46
N SER A 48 -15.09 -8.36 10.43
CA SER A 48 -15.37 -7.29 11.39
C SER A 48 -16.61 -6.47 10.96
N PRO A 49 -17.10 -5.55 11.81
CA PRO A 49 -18.13 -4.59 11.41
C PRO A 49 -17.74 -3.68 10.23
N TRP A 50 -16.44 -3.59 9.91
CA TRP A 50 -15.89 -2.70 8.90
C TRP A 50 -15.52 -3.42 7.62
N GLN A 51 -14.88 -4.59 7.73
CA GLN A 51 -14.25 -5.26 6.60
C GLN A 51 -13.99 -6.75 6.85
N LYS A 52 -13.79 -7.47 5.75
CA LYS A 52 -13.26 -8.84 5.78
C LYS A 52 -11.75 -8.76 5.99
N ILE A 53 -11.23 -9.51 6.97
CA ILE A 53 -9.82 -9.59 7.34
C ILE A 53 -9.35 -11.01 7.03
N GLU A 54 -8.39 -11.15 6.12
CA GLU A 54 -7.81 -12.43 5.74
C GLU A 54 -6.29 -12.38 5.88
N PHE A 55 -5.72 -13.45 6.41
CA PHE A 55 -4.28 -13.64 6.43
C PHE A 55 -3.96 -14.90 5.67
N LEU A 56 -3.07 -14.76 4.70
CA LEU A 56 -2.64 -15.84 3.85
C LEU A 56 -1.14 -16.07 4.01
N LYS A 57 -0.72 -17.33 3.91
CA LYS A 57 0.68 -17.76 3.99
C LYS A 57 1.02 -18.72 2.87
N ARG A 58 2.30 -18.74 2.53
CA ARG A 58 2.89 -19.77 1.68
C ARG A 58 4.22 -20.19 2.29
N ASP A 59 4.25 -21.41 2.80
CA ASP A 59 5.39 -21.93 3.55
C ASP A 59 6.60 -22.25 2.66
N GLU A 60 6.37 -22.58 1.38
CA GLU A 60 7.42 -22.95 0.43
C GLU A 60 8.48 -21.86 0.23
N ASP A 61 8.08 -20.59 0.30
CA ASP A 61 8.96 -19.44 0.14
C ASP A 61 8.83 -18.40 1.27
N ASN A 62 8.17 -18.77 2.37
CA ASN A 62 7.94 -17.91 3.53
C ASN A 62 7.25 -16.58 3.20
N THR A 63 6.37 -16.56 2.20
CA THR A 63 5.59 -15.36 1.86
C THR A 63 4.27 -15.32 2.63
N PHE A 64 3.81 -14.10 2.93
CA PHE A 64 2.56 -13.88 3.65
C PHE A 64 1.92 -12.56 3.26
N ALA A 65 0.62 -12.43 3.56
CA ALA A 65 -0.15 -11.28 3.17
C ALA A 65 -1.36 -11.09 4.06
N LEU A 66 -1.59 -9.84 4.46
CA LEU A 66 -2.83 -9.38 5.06
C LEU A 66 -3.70 -8.79 3.95
N VAL A 67 -4.92 -9.30 3.82
CA VAL A 67 -5.90 -8.89 2.81
C VAL A 67 -7.12 -8.34 3.53
N LEU A 68 -7.51 -7.11 3.18
CA LEU A 68 -8.71 -6.46 3.68
C LEU A 68 -9.68 -6.22 2.52
N ASN A 69 -10.93 -6.70 2.62
CA ASN A 69 -11.95 -6.55 1.55
C ASN A 69 -11.48 -6.97 0.13
N ASN A 70 -10.61 -7.97 0.04
CA ASN A 70 -9.96 -8.49 -1.17
C ASN A 70 -8.76 -7.69 -1.69
N ASP A 71 -8.41 -6.58 -1.06
CA ASP A 71 -7.22 -5.80 -1.38
C ASP A 71 -6.08 -6.18 -0.44
N ILE A 72 -4.90 -6.44 -1.00
CA ILE A 72 -3.74 -6.76 -0.19
C ILE A 72 -3.24 -5.47 0.46
N GLN A 73 -3.08 -5.48 1.78
CA GLN A 73 -2.65 -4.32 2.58
C GLN A 73 -1.21 -4.46 3.05
N VAL A 74 -0.77 -5.70 3.27
CA VAL A 74 0.61 -6.02 3.65
C VAL A 74 1.02 -7.25 2.87
N HIS A 75 2.16 -7.19 2.19
CA HIS A 75 2.80 -8.38 1.62
C HIS A 75 4.26 -8.48 2.07
N SER A 76 4.70 -9.69 2.38
CA SER A 76 6.02 -9.97 2.96
C SER A 76 7.21 -9.40 2.18
N ASN A 77 7.06 -9.27 0.85
CA ASN A 77 8.14 -8.79 -0.04
C ASN A 77 8.20 -7.26 -0.18
N GLU A 78 7.22 -6.51 0.33
CA GLU A 78 7.12 -5.08 0.08
C GLU A 78 7.04 -4.23 1.34
N TYR A 79 6.44 -4.77 2.43
CA TYR A 79 6.04 -3.96 3.58
C TYR A 79 7.21 -3.18 4.16
N GLN A 80 8.43 -3.73 4.06
CA GLN A 80 9.64 -3.06 4.53
C GLN A 80 9.95 -1.80 3.72
N LEU A 81 9.80 -1.86 2.40
CA LEU A 81 10.07 -0.73 1.53
C LEU A 81 8.97 0.33 1.67
N SER A 82 7.69 -0.06 1.63
CA SER A 82 6.56 0.87 1.77
C SER A 82 6.68 1.70 3.06
N HIS A 83 6.91 1.03 4.20
CA HIS A 83 7.09 1.69 5.48
C HIS A 83 8.45 2.39 5.63
N HIS A 84 9.49 1.99 4.88
CA HIS A 84 10.73 2.76 4.83
C HIS A 84 10.48 4.13 4.16
N LEU A 85 9.75 4.16 3.05
CA LEU A 85 9.41 5.37 2.31
C LEU A 85 8.48 6.28 3.12
N GLN A 86 7.42 5.71 3.69
CA GLN A 86 6.39 6.44 4.43
C GLN A 86 6.89 6.91 5.81
N CYS A 87 7.65 6.07 6.53
CA CYS A 87 8.02 6.32 7.92
C CYS A 87 9.52 6.65 8.09
N SER A 88 10.43 5.74 7.72
CA SER A 88 11.85 5.89 8.04
C SER A 88 12.49 7.14 7.43
N ILE A 89 12.28 7.40 6.13
CA ILE A 89 12.92 8.54 5.46
C ILE A 89 12.51 9.88 6.11
N PRO A 90 11.21 10.18 6.34
CA PRO A 90 10.82 11.38 7.07
C PRO A 90 11.36 11.43 8.51
N ILE A 91 11.32 10.31 9.25
CA ILE A 91 11.77 10.28 10.65
C ILE A 91 13.28 10.54 10.74
N GLU A 92 14.07 9.96 9.85
CA GLU A 92 15.51 10.13 9.81
C GLU A 92 15.90 11.56 9.50
N LYS A 93 15.19 12.20 8.56
CA LYS A 93 15.46 13.56 8.11
C LYS A 93 15.05 14.62 9.13
N TYR A 94 13.85 14.50 9.70
CA TYR A 94 13.25 15.56 10.51
C TYR A 94 13.26 15.30 12.02
N LYS A 95 13.61 14.08 12.46
CA LYS A 95 13.71 13.68 13.88
C LYS A 95 12.48 14.04 14.74
N PRO A 96 11.24 13.71 14.29
CA PRO A 96 10.03 13.98 15.08
C PRO A 96 10.03 13.19 16.39
N LYS A 97 9.43 13.76 17.45
CA LYS A 97 9.35 13.13 18.77
C LYS A 97 7.95 12.60 19.06
N ASN A 98 6.92 13.34 18.65
CA ASN A 98 5.52 12.97 18.83
C ASN A 98 4.90 12.67 17.47
N ILE A 99 4.54 11.41 17.25
CA ILE A 99 4.04 10.93 15.95
C ILE A 99 2.58 10.50 16.10
N LEU A 100 1.75 10.88 15.13
CA LEU A 100 0.39 10.36 14.97
C LEU A 100 0.33 9.51 13.71
N ILE A 101 -0.20 8.30 13.84
CA ILE A 101 -0.54 7.40 12.74
C ILE A 101 -2.06 7.36 12.67
N LEU A 102 -2.61 7.77 11.53
CA LEU A 102 -4.02 7.67 11.20
C LEU A 102 -4.18 6.40 10.37
N GLY A 103 -4.86 5.39 10.91
CA GLY A 103 -4.90 4.01 10.38
C GLY A 103 -3.78 3.15 10.94
N GLY A 104 -3.18 2.31 10.08
CA GLY A 104 -2.03 1.46 10.43
C GLY A 104 -2.34 0.38 11.47
N GLY A 105 -3.56 -0.17 11.48
CA GLY A 105 -3.99 -1.21 12.42
C GLY A 105 -3.10 -2.46 12.48
N ASP A 106 -2.32 -2.73 11.44
CA ASP A 106 -1.30 -3.79 11.36
C ASP A 106 -0.07 -3.58 12.27
N LEU A 107 0.08 -2.37 12.84
CA LEU A 107 1.15 -1.96 13.74
C LEU A 107 2.57 -1.88 13.12
N ILE A 108 2.74 -2.07 11.81
CA ILE A 108 4.05 -2.01 11.15
C ILE A 108 4.58 -0.57 11.18
N ALA A 109 3.78 0.43 10.79
CA ALA A 109 4.16 1.84 10.88
C ALA A 109 4.58 2.24 12.31
N ALA A 110 3.83 1.81 13.32
CA ALA A 110 4.16 2.03 14.73
C ALA A 110 5.50 1.38 15.11
N SER A 111 5.74 0.14 14.65
CA SER A 111 7.00 -0.56 14.88
C SER A 111 8.19 0.17 14.25
N VAL A 112 8.04 0.71 13.04
CA VAL A 112 9.08 1.47 12.36
C VAL A 112 9.37 2.77 13.10
N CYS A 113 8.33 3.50 13.51
CA CYS A 113 8.48 4.73 14.29
C CYS A 113 9.24 4.49 15.60
N LEU A 114 8.90 3.43 16.33
CA LEU A 114 9.47 3.14 17.65
C LEU A 114 10.84 2.45 17.62
N LYS A 115 11.41 2.16 16.43
CA LYS A 115 12.83 1.81 16.29
C LYS A 115 13.75 2.98 16.65
N TYR A 116 13.28 4.22 16.55
CA TYR A 116 14.07 5.42 16.79
C TYR A 116 13.95 5.88 18.24
N ASN A 117 15.03 5.75 19.03
CA ASN A 117 15.01 6.02 20.48
C ASN A 117 14.59 7.44 20.86
N PHE A 118 14.83 8.43 19.99
CA PHE A 118 14.43 9.83 20.21
C PHE A 118 12.92 10.08 20.05
N VAL A 119 12.18 9.13 19.47
CA VAL A 119 10.71 9.20 19.44
C VAL A 119 10.20 9.01 20.86
N GLU A 120 9.42 9.98 21.34
CA GLU A 120 8.91 10.05 22.71
C GLU A 120 7.52 9.43 22.80
N SER A 121 6.67 9.61 21.78
CA SER A 121 5.34 9.01 21.72
C SER A 121 4.87 8.71 20.29
N VAL A 122 4.12 7.62 20.16
CA VAL A 122 3.37 7.26 18.95
C VAL A 122 1.91 7.07 19.34
N THR A 123 1.02 7.83 18.71
CA THR A 123 -0.43 7.66 18.82
C THR A 123 -0.92 7.04 17.53
N LEU A 124 -1.65 5.92 17.60
CA LEU A 124 -2.21 5.22 16.47
C LEU A 124 -3.74 5.24 16.59
N VAL A 125 -4.43 5.62 15.52
CA VAL A 125 -5.89 5.74 15.48
C VAL A 125 -6.44 4.82 14.39
N GLU A 126 -7.06 3.72 14.79
CA GLU A 126 -7.61 2.71 13.87
C GLU A 126 -9.10 2.54 14.13
N ILE A 127 -9.91 2.51 13.07
CA ILE A 127 -11.36 2.39 13.18
C ILE A 127 -11.78 0.94 13.49
N ASP A 128 -11.02 -0.02 12.98
CA ASP A 128 -11.29 -1.45 13.11
C ASP A 128 -10.42 -2.12 14.20
N SER A 129 -11.01 -2.31 15.38
CA SER A 129 -10.35 -3.00 16.49
C SER A 129 -9.94 -4.43 16.19
N GLU A 130 -10.60 -5.11 15.25
CA GLU A 130 -10.27 -6.49 14.90
C GLU A 130 -8.97 -6.59 14.10
N VAL A 131 -8.61 -5.56 13.32
CA VAL A 131 -7.30 -5.49 12.64
C VAL A 131 -6.18 -5.34 13.67
N VAL A 132 -6.35 -4.43 14.63
CA VAL A 132 -5.41 -4.23 15.74
C VAL A 132 -5.25 -5.51 16.56
N LYS A 133 -6.37 -6.19 16.86
CA LYS A 133 -6.36 -7.44 17.61
C LYS A 133 -5.60 -8.52 16.86
N PHE A 134 -5.90 -8.70 15.57
CA PHE A 134 -5.16 -9.62 14.71
C PHE A 134 -3.65 -9.34 14.75
N ALA A 135 -3.22 -8.09 14.56
CA ALA A 135 -1.80 -7.73 14.59
C ALA A 135 -1.13 -7.98 15.94
N LYS A 136 -1.87 -7.85 17.05
CA LYS A 136 -1.38 -8.13 18.41
C LYS A 136 -1.23 -9.63 18.71
N GLU A 137 -2.11 -10.46 18.16
CA GLU A 137 -2.22 -11.88 18.51
C GLU A 137 -1.51 -12.79 17.50
N ASN A 138 -1.40 -12.37 16.24
CA ASN A 138 -0.79 -13.17 15.19
C ASN A 138 0.75 -13.22 15.30
N GLU A 139 1.32 -14.43 15.36
CA GLU A 139 2.76 -14.64 15.54
C GLU A 139 3.64 -13.99 14.46
N THR A 140 3.18 -13.98 13.20
CA THR A 140 3.91 -13.33 12.11
C THR A 140 3.97 -11.82 12.31
N PHE A 141 2.85 -11.20 12.69
CA PHE A 141 2.79 -9.76 12.96
C PHE A 141 3.55 -9.37 14.22
N GLN A 142 3.45 -10.17 15.29
CA GLN A 142 4.28 -10.02 16.48
C GLN A 142 5.78 -10.00 16.14
N LYS A 143 6.22 -10.91 15.26
CA LYS A 143 7.62 -11.00 14.82
C LYS A 143 8.06 -9.78 14.00
N ILE A 144 7.32 -9.40 12.95
CA ILE A 144 7.74 -8.30 12.06
C ILE A 144 7.62 -6.93 12.74
N THR A 145 6.70 -6.78 13.69
CA THR A 145 6.51 -5.55 14.47
C THR A 145 7.36 -5.53 15.74
N ASN A 146 8.13 -6.57 16.03
CA ASN A 146 8.92 -6.72 17.25
C ASN A 146 8.08 -6.49 18.53
N ASN A 147 6.86 -7.04 18.56
CA ASN A 147 5.90 -6.89 19.65
C ASN A 147 5.65 -5.43 20.08
N VAL A 148 5.59 -4.51 19.10
CA VAL A 148 5.46 -3.05 19.37
C VAL A 148 4.22 -2.72 20.21
N SER A 149 3.18 -3.56 20.17
CA SER A 149 1.98 -3.40 20.99
C SER A 149 2.24 -3.36 22.50
N GLN A 150 3.37 -3.89 22.97
CA GLN A 150 3.81 -3.85 24.38
C GLN A 150 4.66 -2.62 24.72
N ASN A 151 4.99 -1.78 23.72
CA ASN A 151 5.82 -0.60 23.93
C ASN A 151 5.03 0.49 24.64
N LYS A 152 5.52 0.96 25.80
CA LYS A 152 4.87 2.00 26.61
C LYS A 152 4.74 3.36 25.90
N LYS A 153 5.49 3.60 24.83
CA LYS A 153 5.41 4.81 24.02
C LYS A 153 4.30 4.76 22.97
N LEU A 154 3.70 3.58 22.73
CA LEU A 154 2.58 3.40 21.81
C LEU A 154 1.25 3.56 22.54
N LYS A 155 0.38 4.43 22.02
CA LYS A 155 -1.01 4.56 22.42
C LYS A 155 -1.90 4.20 21.23
N ILE A 156 -2.79 3.23 21.41
CA ILE A 156 -3.73 2.81 20.38
C ILE A 156 -5.12 3.33 20.77
N HIS A 157 -5.71 4.14 19.90
CA HIS A 157 -7.06 4.65 20.00
C HIS A 157 -7.92 3.96 18.94
N ILE A 158 -9.00 3.33 19.38
CA ILE A 158 -9.98 2.77 18.44
C ILE A 158 -11.00 3.86 18.12
N GLY A 159 -11.07 4.26 16.85
CA GLY A 159 -11.97 5.33 16.40
C GLY A 159 -11.67 5.83 14.99
N ASP A 160 -12.54 6.70 14.49
CA ASP A 160 -12.42 7.30 13.16
C ASP A 160 -11.27 8.33 13.13
N ALA A 161 -10.32 8.15 12.21
CA ALA A 161 -9.17 9.02 12.02
C ALA A 161 -9.55 10.47 11.64
N ILE A 162 -10.62 10.64 10.85
CA ILE A 162 -11.14 11.93 10.41
C ILE A 162 -11.77 12.67 11.60
N GLU A 163 -12.59 11.97 12.39
CA GLU A 163 -13.15 12.52 13.62
C GLU A 163 -12.05 12.88 14.62
N PHE A 164 -11.06 11.99 14.80
CA PHE A 164 -9.95 12.20 15.70
C PHE A 164 -9.15 13.46 15.36
N ILE A 165 -8.72 13.62 14.09
CA ILE A 165 -7.89 14.78 13.70
C ILE A 165 -8.66 16.09 13.73
N GLN A 166 -9.99 16.04 13.57
CA GLN A 166 -10.88 17.20 13.70
C GLN A 166 -10.97 17.68 15.15
N ASN A 167 -11.05 16.75 16.11
CA ASN A 167 -11.44 17.06 17.48
C ASN A 167 -10.27 17.05 18.48
N THR A 168 -9.16 16.38 18.18
CA THR A 168 -8.03 16.30 19.09
C THR A 168 -7.48 17.70 19.38
N PRO A 169 -7.21 18.09 20.65
CA PRO A 169 -6.52 19.34 20.96
C PRO A 169 -5.02 19.23 20.67
N ASP A 170 -4.48 18.02 20.60
CA ASP A 170 -3.05 17.74 20.53
C ASP A 170 -2.44 18.21 19.20
N LYS A 171 -1.11 18.38 19.24
CA LYS A 171 -0.25 18.63 18.08
C LYS A 171 0.82 17.57 18.01
N PHE A 172 1.24 17.25 16.80
CA PHE A 172 2.22 16.22 16.52
C PHE A 172 3.37 16.82 15.72
N ASP A 173 4.57 16.28 15.85
CA ASP A 173 5.68 16.69 15.00
C ASP A 173 5.47 16.11 13.60
N PHE A 174 4.99 14.86 13.54
CA PHE A 174 4.78 14.10 12.32
C PHE A 174 3.42 13.39 12.32
N ILE A 175 2.65 13.55 11.26
CA ILE A 175 1.44 12.77 10.97
C ILE A 175 1.74 11.83 9.80
N ILE A 176 1.44 10.56 10.00
CA ILE A 176 1.43 9.52 8.97
C ILE A 176 -0.04 9.19 8.68
N GLU A 177 -0.47 9.40 7.45
CA GLU A 177 -1.74 8.90 6.92
C GLU A 177 -1.50 7.50 6.33
N ASP A 178 -2.04 6.51 7.01
CA ASP A 178 -1.97 5.08 6.71
C ASP A 178 -3.37 4.46 6.72
N VAL A 179 -4.29 5.19 6.09
CA VAL A 179 -5.70 4.82 5.95
C VAL A 179 -6.00 4.58 4.49
N GLU A 180 -6.71 3.49 4.22
CA GLU A 180 -7.37 3.32 2.93
C GLU A 180 -8.62 4.21 2.89
N ILE A 181 -8.45 5.46 2.46
CA ILE A 181 -9.59 6.37 2.27
C ILE A 181 -10.17 6.16 0.87
N ASP A 182 -11.13 5.25 0.76
CA ASP A 182 -12.04 5.23 -0.38
C ASP A 182 -13.05 6.39 -0.24
N PHE A 183 -12.67 7.57 -0.78
CA PHE A 183 -13.51 8.77 -0.83
C PHE A 183 -14.83 8.57 -1.61
N THR A 184 -15.05 7.42 -2.24
CA THR A 184 -16.27 7.09 -3.00
C THR A 184 -17.26 6.22 -2.22
N LYS A 185 -16.81 5.46 -1.21
CA LYS A 185 -17.65 4.49 -0.46
C LYS A 185 -17.92 4.85 1.00
N GLN A 186 -17.13 5.73 1.61
CA GLN A 186 -17.39 6.12 3.00
C GLN A 186 -18.64 7.02 3.07
N LYS A 187 -19.56 6.69 3.99
CA LYS A 187 -20.89 7.34 4.15
C LYS A 187 -20.85 8.83 4.51
N SER A 188 -19.68 9.36 4.84
CA SER A 188 -19.49 10.76 5.20
C SER A 188 -19.14 11.57 3.95
N HIS A 189 -19.67 12.79 3.86
CA HIS A 189 -19.25 13.81 2.90
C HIS A 189 -17.80 14.24 3.18
N ILE A 190 -16.84 13.32 3.03
CA ILE A 190 -15.43 13.54 3.38
C ILE A 190 -14.83 14.44 2.32
N ASN A 191 -14.38 15.60 2.78
CA ASN A 191 -13.59 16.50 1.96
C ASN A 191 -12.11 16.19 2.21
N LYS A 192 -11.45 15.54 1.24
CA LYS A 192 -10.01 15.23 1.23
C LYS A 192 -9.15 16.44 1.58
N ALA A 193 -9.54 17.63 1.10
CA ALA A 193 -8.85 18.88 1.40
C ALA A 193 -9.00 19.30 2.88
N ASN A 194 -10.18 19.12 3.48
CA ASN A 194 -10.38 19.41 4.90
C ASN A 194 -9.60 18.43 5.79
N PHE A 195 -9.57 17.15 5.45
CA PHE A 195 -8.76 16.17 6.17
C PHE A 195 -7.28 16.55 6.14
N LEU A 196 -6.72 16.75 4.94
CA LEU A 196 -5.34 17.20 4.77
C LEU A 196 -5.08 18.53 5.49
N LYS A 197 -5.99 19.50 5.38
CA LYS A 197 -5.91 20.78 6.10
C LYS A 197 -5.80 20.57 7.61
N ASN A 198 -6.62 19.71 8.20
CA ASN A 198 -6.59 19.45 9.64
C ASN A 198 -5.26 18.79 10.05
N CYS A 199 -4.76 17.84 9.25
CA CYS A 199 -3.44 17.26 9.46
C CYS A 199 -2.36 18.35 9.46
N LEU A 200 -2.30 19.19 8.42
CA LEU A 200 -1.29 20.25 8.30
C LEU A 200 -1.39 21.35 9.37
N LEU A 201 -2.57 21.58 9.94
CA LEU A 201 -2.74 22.50 11.08
C LEU A 201 -2.24 21.90 12.40
N LYS A 202 -2.14 20.58 12.48
CA LYS A 202 -1.75 19.82 13.67
C LYS A 202 -0.35 19.23 13.60
N SER A 203 0.36 19.35 12.47
CA SER A 203 1.72 18.87 12.33
C SER A 203 2.68 19.80 11.60
N GLN A 204 3.98 19.53 11.76
CA GLN A 204 5.04 20.16 10.97
C GLN A 204 5.39 19.32 9.74
N ILE A 205 5.18 18.02 9.84
CA ILE A 205 5.46 17.02 8.81
C ILE A 205 4.18 16.21 8.63
N TYR A 206 3.83 15.97 7.38
CA TYR A 206 2.75 15.08 6.99
C TYR A 206 3.25 14.15 5.90
N CYS A 207 3.01 12.85 6.03
CA CYS A 207 3.25 11.87 4.97
C CYS A 207 1.98 11.06 4.78
N GLY A 208 1.46 10.99 3.55
CA GLY A 208 0.26 10.21 3.25
C GLY A 208 0.37 9.43 1.96
N SER A 209 -0.26 8.26 1.95
CA SER A 209 -0.33 7.38 0.77
C SER A 209 -1.11 8.04 -0.36
N ILE A 210 -0.62 7.88 -1.58
CA ILE A 210 -1.25 8.32 -2.82
C ILE A 210 -1.70 7.04 -3.55
N PRO A 211 -3.00 6.71 -3.56
CA PRO A 211 -3.50 5.56 -4.29
C PRO A 211 -3.18 5.68 -5.79
N ASP A 212 -2.80 4.58 -6.45
CA ASP A 212 -2.47 4.58 -7.90
C ASP A 212 -3.59 5.21 -8.74
N HIS A 213 -4.84 4.86 -8.45
CA HIS A 213 -6.01 5.40 -9.14
C HIS A 213 -6.17 6.93 -9.00
N SER A 214 -5.52 7.56 -8.01
CA SER A 214 -5.52 9.00 -7.81
C SER A 214 -4.46 9.74 -8.63
N ILE A 215 -3.51 9.02 -9.24
CA ILE A 215 -2.42 9.59 -10.03
C ILE A 215 -2.87 9.74 -11.49
N HIS A 216 -2.76 10.96 -12.04
CA HIS A 216 -3.05 11.17 -13.45
C HIS A 216 -2.11 10.35 -14.36
N LYS A 217 -2.66 9.72 -15.42
CA LYS A 217 -1.90 8.87 -16.37
C LYS A 217 -0.68 9.53 -17.02
N GLN A 218 -0.64 10.86 -17.09
CA GLN A 218 0.47 11.64 -17.67
C GLN A 218 1.42 12.23 -16.61
N SER A 219 1.19 11.92 -15.33
CA SER A 219 1.93 12.49 -14.22
C SER A 219 3.42 12.10 -14.27
N PRO A 220 4.35 13.03 -14.00
CA PRO A 220 5.77 12.71 -13.82
C PRO A 220 6.01 11.72 -12.66
N ILE A 221 5.07 11.60 -11.71
CA ILE A 221 5.11 10.64 -10.60
C ILE A 221 5.17 9.20 -11.14
N LEU A 222 4.44 8.88 -12.20
CA LEU A 222 4.47 7.55 -12.82
C LEU A 222 5.84 7.25 -13.46
N LYS A 223 6.55 8.28 -13.94
CA LYS A 223 7.91 8.12 -14.46
C LYS A 223 8.90 7.88 -13.31
N GLN A 224 8.74 8.60 -12.20
CA GLN A 224 9.52 8.39 -10.99
C GLN A 224 9.36 6.95 -10.46
N ALA A 225 8.13 6.46 -10.36
CA ALA A 225 7.83 5.10 -9.89
C ALA A 225 8.60 4.02 -10.69
N LYS A 226 8.62 4.16 -12.02
CA LYS A 226 9.33 3.24 -12.92
C LYS A 226 10.85 3.28 -12.80
N ASN A 227 11.41 4.41 -12.37
CA ASN A 227 12.84 4.54 -12.12
C ASN A 227 13.27 3.86 -10.82
N LYS A 228 12.32 3.41 -9.99
CA LYS A 228 12.54 2.67 -8.73
C LYS A 228 13.55 3.36 -7.79
N THR A 229 13.54 4.69 -7.79
CA THR A 229 14.42 5.49 -6.95
C THR A 229 13.66 5.87 -5.68
N PRO A 230 14.08 5.37 -4.49
CA PRO A 230 13.39 5.61 -3.22
C PRO A 230 13.70 7.01 -2.66
N GLU A 231 13.56 8.05 -3.48
CA GLU A 231 13.91 9.42 -3.13
C GLU A 231 12.71 10.36 -3.26
N TYR A 232 12.56 11.23 -2.27
CA TYR A 232 11.58 12.31 -2.30
C TYR A 232 12.04 13.43 -3.22
N ILE A 233 11.27 13.71 -4.26
CA ILE A 233 11.50 14.79 -5.21
C ILE A 233 10.59 15.96 -4.85
N THR A 234 11.13 17.18 -4.83
CA THR A 234 10.34 18.39 -4.56
C THR A 234 9.46 18.75 -5.74
N TYR A 235 8.21 19.08 -5.44
CA TYR A 235 7.17 19.49 -6.37
C TYR A 235 6.57 20.83 -5.97
N ASN A 236 5.89 21.47 -6.92
CA ASN A 236 5.16 22.72 -6.66
C ASN A 236 3.72 22.43 -6.20
N LEU A 237 3.00 23.47 -5.77
CA LEU A 237 1.60 23.34 -5.32
C LEU A 237 0.66 22.79 -6.40
N GLU A 238 0.94 23.06 -7.67
CA GLU A 238 0.10 22.58 -8.78
C GLU A 238 0.13 21.06 -8.90
N THR A 239 1.14 20.38 -8.36
CA THR A 239 1.20 18.92 -8.32
C THR A 239 0.02 18.30 -7.56
N LEU A 240 -0.62 19.00 -6.62
CA LEU A 240 -1.86 18.49 -6.01
C LEU A 240 -2.98 18.27 -7.04
N SER A 241 -3.04 19.06 -8.11
CA SER A 241 -4.00 18.80 -9.21
C SER A 241 -3.74 17.48 -9.93
N GLN A 242 -2.50 16.98 -9.89
CA GLN A 242 -2.10 15.69 -10.47
C GLN A 242 -2.46 14.51 -9.57
N LEU A 243 -2.93 14.79 -8.35
CA LEU A 243 -3.40 13.83 -7.33
C LEU A 243 -4.92 13.90 -7.12
N GLN A 244 -5.64 14.35 -8.16
CA GLN A 244 -7.11 14.49 -8.19
C GLN A 244 -7.71 15.43 -7.15
N PHE A 245 -6.95 16.38 -6.60
CA PHE A 245 -7.55 17.49 -5.85
C PHE A 245 -8.30 18.43 -6.81
N SER A 246 -9.56 18.76 -6.48
CA SER A 246 -10.36 19.68 -7.27
C SER A 246 -9.80 21.12 -7.20
N LYS A 247 -10.23 21.99 -8.12
CA LYS A 247 -9.87 23.42 -8.07
C LYS A 247 -10.30 24.08 -6.75
N SER A 248 -11.44 23.67 -6.19
CA SER A 248 -11.92 24.13 -4.88
C SER A 248 -11.03 23.66 -3.74
N ASP A 249 -10.54 22.41 -3.79
CA ASP A 249 -9.65 21.85 -2.77
C ASP A 249 -8.31 22.57 -2.75
N ILE A 250 -7.72 22.79 -3.93
CA ILE A 250 -6.45 23.51 -4.06
C ILE A 250 -6.61 24.94 -3.53
N LYS A 251 -7.74 25.60 -3.84
CA LYS A 251 -8.04 26.95 -3.35
C LYS A 251 -8.14 26.99 -1.82
N SER A 252 -8.73 25.97 -1.18
CA SER A 252 -8.87 25.92 0.28
C SER A 252 -7.56 25.59 1.01
N LEU A 253 -6.70 24.78 0.37
CA LEU A 253 -5.39 24.37 0.91
C LEU A 253 -4.31 25.44 0.73
N LYS A 254 -4.39 26.25 -0.34
CA LYS A 254 -3.36 27.23 -0.71
C LYS A 254 -2.87 28.12 0.44
N PRO A 255 -3.73 28.72 1.30
CA PRO A 255 -3.29 29.58 2.40
C PRO A 255 -2.41 28.86 3.43
N ILE A 256 -2.54 27.54 3.54
CA ILE A 256 -1.82 26.69 4.49
C ILE A 256 -0.52 26.20 3.84
N ILE A 257 -0.61 25.65 2.63
CA ILE A 257 0.51 24.99 1.95
C ILE A 257 1.55 25.97 1.40
N GLN A 258 1.22 27.25 1.19
CA GLN A 258 2.19 28.24 0.68
C GLN A 258 3.50 28.35 1.49
N ASN A 259 3.47 27.96 2.77
CA ASN A 259 4.63 27.93 3.66
C ASN A 259 5.20 26.52 3.85
N HIS A 260 4.92 25.59 2.94
CA HIS A 260 5.36 24.20 3.01
C HIS A 260 6.07 23.80 1.72
N THR A 261 6.99 22.85 1.87
CA THR A 261 7.60 22.12 0.77
C THR A 261 6.80 20.84 0.54
N ILE A 262 6.45 20.58 -0.73
CA ILE A 262 5.78 19.36 -1.16
C ILE A 262 6.84 18.46 -1.80
N ASN A 263 6.94 17.23 -1.33
CA ASN A 263 7.79 16.23 -1.94
C ASN A 263 6.99 14.95 -2.19
N ILE A 264 7.34 14.23 -3.26
CA ILE A 264 6.72 12.94 -3.57
C ILE A 264 7.81 11.91 -3.81
N CYS A 265 7.61 10.73 -3.23
CA CYS A 265 8.36 9.52 -3.54
C CYS A 265 7.39 8.51 -4.14
N ALA A 266 7.74 7.88 -5.25
CA ALA A 266 6.89 6.88 -5.90
C ALA A 266 7.73 5.67 -6.28
N TYR A 267 7.13 4.48 -6.17
CA TYR A 267 7.79 3.21 -6.40
C TYR A 267 6.87 2.23 -7.11
N ASP A 268 7.40 1.54 -8.13
CA ASP A 268 6.70 0.50 -8.88
C ASP A 268 7.09 -0.89 -8.35
N TYR A 269 6.17 -1.51 -7.61
CA TYR A 269 6.28 -2.87 -7.07
C TYR A 269 6.00 -3.95 -8.12
N GLY A 270 5.74 -3.57 -9.37
CA GLY A 270 5.49 -4.48 -10.47
C GLY A 270 4.11 -5.12 -10.39
N ASN A 271 4.00 -6.36 -10.86
CA ASN A 271 2.72 -7.00 -11.14
C ASN A 271 1.89 -7.37 -9.90
N ILE A 272 2.44 -7.26 -8.69
CA ILE A 272 1.73 -7.65 -7.46
C ILE A 272 0.87 -6.48 -6.95
N TYR A 273 1.46 -5.29 -6.85
CA TYR A 273 0.83 -4.10 -6.24
C TYR A 273 0.75 -2.87 -7.13
N GLY A 274 1.40 -2.90 -8.30
CA GLY A 274 1.49 -1.73 -9.16
C GLY A 274 2.34 -0.63 -8.53
N ILE A 275 1.83 0.60 -8.57
CA ILE A 275 2.55 1.80 -8.15
C ILE A 275 2.01 2.28 -6.81
N GLU A 276 2.90 2.49 -5.85
CA GLU A 276 2.60 3.31 -4.66
C GLU A 276 3.34 4.63 -4.75
N ALA A 277 2.75 5.67 -4.16
CA ALA A 277 3.43 6.93 -3.96
C ALA A 277 3.07 7.55 -2.60
N TYR A 278 3.96 8.39 -2.09
CA TYR A 278 3.83 9.04 -0.79
C TYR A 278 3.99 10.55 -0.94
N LEU A 279 2.99 11.29 -0.46
CA LEU A 279 2.98 12.75 -0.40
C LEU A 279 3.57 13.22 0.93
N LEU A 280 4.77 13.80 0.89
CA LEU A 280 5.43 14.39 2.06
C LEU A 280 5.32 15.91 2.01
N ILE A 281 4.59 16.49 2.95
CA ILE A 281 4.45 17.94 3.11
C ILE A 281 5.15 18.35 4.40
N THR A 282 6.10 19.28 4.30
CA THR A 282 6.88 19.76 5.44
C THR A 282 6.84 21.27 5.52
N LYS A 283 6.63 21.82 6.71
CA LYS A 283 6.70 23.27 6.91
C LYS A 283 8.11 23.80 6.66
N ASN A 284 8.19 24.95 5.97
CA ASN A 284 9.45 25.64 5.69
C ASN A 284 10.10 26.20 6.97
#